data_AF-A0A0C9VEV4-F1
#
_entry.id   AF-A0A0C9VEV4-F1
#
_cell.length_a   1.000
_cell.length_b   1.000
_cell.length_c   1.000
_cell.angle_alpha   90.00
_cell.angle_beta   90.00
_cell.angle_gamma   90.00
#
_symmetry.space_group_name_H-M   'P 1'
#
loop_
_entity.id
_entity.type
_entity.pdbx_description
1 polymer ?
#
loop_
_entity_poly.entity_id
_entity_poly.type
_entity_poly.pdbx_seq_one_letter_code
_entity_poly.pdbx_strand_id
1 'polypeptide(L)'
;MMAVKQVELPKTESDRDDIRQKQVVDVLLSESETLKDLDHPNIVQYLGFEHSTDHLSIFLEYVPGGPIGDCLRKLGKFGREVVKSFTQQVVEGLEYLHNHGIMHCDLKADNIFLDPSGICKISDFGISKRNVLHNSMHGYNAKIDIWSLGCPVLEMWAGRRPWNQEDLVALGASRLAPIMPDDVVLDEIEDDFRRNCFAIDPADRLTVAELHKIKSWK
;
A
#
# COMPACT_ATOMS: atom_id res chain seq x y z
N MET A 1 14.33 16.07 -7.61
CA MET A 1 15.13 14.99 -6.98
C MET A 1 14.41 13.68 -7.31
N MET A 2 15.12 12.56 -7.47
CA MET A 2 14.53 11.27 -7.85
C MET A 2 14.96 10.17 -6.87
N ALA A 3 14.13 9.17 -6.68
CA ALA A 3 14.45 7.94 -5.98
C ALA A 3 14.83 6.86 -7.01
N VAL A 4 15.84 6.05 -6.69
CA VAL A 4 16.32 4.97 -7.57
C VAL A 4 16.17 3.66 -6.81
N LYS A 5 15.42 2.71 -7.36
CA LYS A 5 15.49 1.30 -6.92
C LYS A 5 16.36 0.55 -7.93
N GLN A 6 17.39 -0.13 -7.44
CA GLN A 6 18.41 -0.77 -8.27
C GLN A 6 18.69 -2.19 -7.80
N VAL A 7 18.90 -3.11 -8.74
CA VAL A 7 19.31 -4.50 -8.49
C VAL A 7 20.51 -4.86 -9.36
N GLU A 8 21.36 -5.76 -8.87
CA GLU A 8 22.51 -6.27 -9.61
C GLU A 8 22.11 -7.40 -10.55
N LEU A 9 22.59 -7.32 -11.79
CA LEU A 9 22.38 -8.36 -12.78
C LEU A 9 23.34 -9.54 -12.55
N PRO A 10 22.90 -10.78 -12.76
CA PRO A 10 23.77 -11.96 -12.68
C PRO A 10 24.97 -11.87 -13.63
N LYS A 11 26.19 -11.98 -13.10
CA LYS A 11 27.43 -11.86 -13.91
C LYS A 11 28.07 -13.23 -14.15
N THR A 12 28.13 -14.06 -13.13
CA THR A 12 28.74 -15.41 -13.18
C THR A 12 27.71 -16.49 -13.50
N GLU A 13 28.16 -17.71 -13.85
CA GLU A 13 27.24 -18.86 -13.97
C GLU A 13 26.56 -19.19 -12.64
N SER A 14 27.27 -19.07 -11.51
CA SER A 14 26.69 -19.27 -10.19
C SER A 14 25.58 -18.26 -9.87
N ASP A 15 25.74 -17.00 -10.27
CA ASP A 15 24.71 -15.96 -10.06
C ASP A 15 23.47 -16.27 -10.90
N ARG A 16 23.67 -16.83 -12.11
CA ARG A 16 22.56 -17.22 -12.99
C ARG A 16 21.78 -18.38 -12.42
N ASP A 17 22.40 -19.24 -11.62
CA ASP A 17 21.70 -20.34 -10.94
C ASP A 17 21.08 -19.91 -9.60
N ASP A 18 21.41 -18.71 -9.08
CA ASP A 18 20.76 -18.15 -7.89
C ASP A 18 19.33 -17.71 -8.20
N ILE A 19 18.38 -18.54 -7.72
CA ILE A 19 16.94 -18.32 -7.84
C ILE A 19 16.54 -16.98 -7.21
N ARG A 20 17.14 -16.58 -6.10
CA ARG A 20 16.82 -15.34 -5.40
C ARG A 20 17.21 -14.13 -6.23
N GLN A 21 18.37 -14.18 -6.89
CA GLN A 21 18.81 -13.06 -7.72
C GLN A 21 17.93 -12.89 -8.96
N LYS A 22 17.53 -14.00 -9.60
CA LYS A 22 16.52 -13.99 -10.67
C LYS A 22 15.19 -13.38 -10.21
N GLN A 23 14.68 -13.82 -9.06
CA GLN A 23 13.41 -13.32 -8.51
C GLN A 23 13.44 -11.80 -8.26
N VAL A 24 14.54 -11.27 -7.74
CA VAL A 24 14.66 -9.83 -7.45
C VAL A 24 14.66 -9.00 -8.75
N VAL A 25 15.30 -9.50 -9.81
CA VAL A 25 15.26 -8.86 -11.14
C VAL A 25 13.84 -8.91 -11.72
N ASP A 26 13.18 -10.07 -11.66
CA ASP A 26 11.81 -10.25 -12.17
C ASP A 26 10.81 -9.35 -11.44
N VAL A 27 10.94 -9.22 -10.11
CA VAL A 27 10.13 -8.31 -9.28
C VAL A 27 10.29 -6.87 -9.75
N LEU A 28 11.52 -6.41 -9.96
CA LEU A 28 11.76 -5.01 -10.34
C LEU A 28 11.27 -4.70 -11.77
N LEU A 29 11.39 -5.67 -12.68
CA LEU A 29 10.81 -5.57 -14.04
C LEU A 29 9.28 -5.52 -13.99
N SER A 30 8.65 -6.39 -13.22
CA SER A 30 7.19 -6.41 -13.04
C SER A 30 6.67 -5.12 -12.41
N GLU A 31 7.40 -4.57 -11.44
CA GLU A 31 7.11 -3.27 -10.84
C GLU A 31 7.17 -2.15 -11.88
N SER A 32 8.24 -2.11 -12.70
CA SER A 32 8.37 -1.15 -13.80
C SER A 32 7.20 -1.21 -14.78
N GLU A 33 6.79 -2.40 -15.19
CA GLU A 33 5.69 -2.63 -16.12
C GLU A 33 4.32 -2.27 -15.53
N THR A 34 4.17 -2.39 -14.20
CA THR A 34 2.95 -1.98 -13.49
C THR A 34 2.85 -0.46 -13.40
N LEU A 35 3.96 0.21 -13.07
CA LEU A 35 4.00 1.63 -12.76
C LEU A 35 4.00 2.55 -14.00
N LYS A 36 4.56 2.12 -15.13
CA LYS A 36 4.83 2.99 -16.28
C LYS A 36 3.62 3.71 -16.87
N ASP A 37 2.42 3.14 -16.70
CA ASP A 37 1.17 3.68 -17.26
C ASP A 37 0.33 4.41 -16.21
N LEU A 38 0.80 4.51 -14.96
CA LEU A 38 0.05 5.14 -13.88
C LEU A 38 0.37 6.63 -13.79
N ASP A 39 -0.69 7.42 -13.62
CA ASP A 39 -0.64 8.87 -13.43
C ASP A 39 -1.78 9.27 -12.48
N HIS A 40 -1.41 9.51 -11.22
CA HIS A 40 -2.36 9.90 -10.18
C HIS A 40 -1.62 10.66 -9.06
N PRO A 41 -2.19 11.74 -8.48
CA PRO A 41 -1.54 12.50 -7.40
C PRO A 41 -1.15 11.65 -6.20
N ASN A 42 -1.94 10.61 -5.88
CA ASN A 42 -1.73 9.72 -4.74
C ASN A 42 -0.98 8.41 -5.05
N ILE A 43 -0.28 8.36 -6.18
CA ILE A 43 0.62 7.25 -6.54
C ILE A 43 2.00 7.85 -6.79
N VAL A 44 3.06 7.13 -6.41
CA VAL A 44 4.44 7.51 -6.74
C VAL A 44 4.64 7.45 -8.25
N GLN A 45 5.01 8.58 -8.83
CA GLN A 45 5.24 8.74 -10.25
C GLN A 45 6.46 7.94 -10.72
N TYR A 46 6.26 7.13 -11.75
CA TYR A 46 7.33 6.52 -12.51
C TYR A 46 7.97 7.55 -13.45
N LEU A 47 9.31 7.61 -13.43
CA LEU A 47 10.10 8.55 -14.23
C LEU A 47 10.89 7.86 -15.34
N GLY A 48 11.19 6.57 -15.21
CA GLY A 48 11.92 5.84 -16.22
C GLY A 48 12.55 4.55 -15.72
N PHE A 49 13.24 3.89 -16.64
CA PHE A 49 13.92 2.63 -16.42
C PHE A 49 15.25 2.66 -17.17
N GLU A 50 16.28 2.06 -16.57
CA GLU A 50 17.59 1.87 -17.18
C GLU A 50 18.05 0.43 -16.98
N HIS A 51 18.60 -0.13 -18.06
CA HIS A 51 19.25 -1.43 -18.07
C HIS A 51 20.70 -1.23 -18.52
N SER A 52 21.63 -1.38 -17.58
CA SER A 52 23.06 -1.33 -17.82
C SER A 52 23.67 -2.74 -17.89
N THR A 53 24.99 -2.83 -18.06
CA THR A 53 25.71 -4.11 -18.03
C THR A 53 25.67 -4.81 -16.66
N ASP A 54 25.59 -4.03 -15.59
CA ASP A 54 25.80 -4.51 -14.23
C ASP A 54 24.55 -4.39 -13.35
N HIS A 55 23.63 -3.50 -13.74
CA HIS A 55 22.48 -3.13 -12.93
C HIS A 55 21.23 -2.91 -13.77
N LEU A 56 20.10 -3.18 -13.14
CA LEU A 56 18.78 -2.75 -13.58
C LEU A 56 18.25 -1.73 -12.56
N SER A 57 17.73 -0.61 -13.06
CA SER A 57 17.29 0.51 -12.23
C SER A 57 15.93 1.03 -12.69
N ILE A 58 15.04 1.31 -11.74
CA ILE A 58 13.84 2.13 -11.96
C ILE A 58 14.00 3.47 -11.26
N PHE A 59 13.57 4.53 -11.96
CA PHE A 59 13.57 5.90 -11.46
C PHE A 59 12.14 6.29 -11.09
N LEU A 60 11.97 6.74 -9.86
CA LEU A 60 10.70 7.15 -9.28
C LEU A 60 10.81 8.59 -8.78
N GLU A 61 9.68 9.28 -8.65
CA GLU A 61 9.68 10.55 -7.94
C GLU A 61 10.19 10.37 -6.51
N TYR A 62 10.94 11.36 -6.03
CA TYR A 62 11.35 11.40 -4.63
C TYR A 62 10.30 12.15 -3.82
N VAL A 63 9.74 11.47 -2.81
CA VAL A 63 8.76 12.06 -1.88
C VAL A 63 9.47 12.46 -0.57
N PRO A 64 9.71 13.77 -0.30
CA PRO A 64 10.67 14.19 0.73
C PRO A 64 10.28 13.91 2.18
N GLY A 65 8.99 13.84 2.50
CA GLY A 65 8.55 13.59 3.88
C GLY A 65 8.73 12.13 4.32
N GLY A 66 8.99 11.23 3.36
CA GLY A 66 9.24 9.82 3.63
C GLY A 66 7.97 9.03 3.97
N PRO A 67 8.13 7.75 4.37
CA PRO A 67 7.01 6.89 4.70
C PRO A 67 6.24 7.33 5.95
N ILE A 68 4.93 7.13 5.97
CA ILE A 68 4.09 7.34 7.16
C ILE A 68 4.62 6.55 8.35
N GLY A 69 5.13 5.34 8.14
CA GLY A 69 5.75 4.54 9.20
C GLY A 69 6.91 5.26 9.90
N ASP A 70 7.73 5.99 9.16
CA ASP A 70 8.81 6.83 9.74
C ASP A 70 8.24 8.05 10.44
N CYS A 71 7.22 8.69 9.87
CA CYS A 71 6.53 9.82 10.51
C CYS A 71 5.94 9.42 11.85
N LEU A 72 5.29 8.25 11.96
CA LEU A 72 4.74 7.72 13.21
C LEU A 72 5.83 7.45 14.25
N ARG A 73 6.96 6.85 13.86
CA ARG A 73 8.10 6.62 14.75
C ARG A 73 8.66 7.92 15.33
N LYS A 74 8.63 9.01 14.57
CA LYS A 74 9.20 10.32 14.95
C LYS A 74 8.21 11.21 15.70
N LEU A 75 6.94 11.21 15.30
CA LEU A 75 5.94 12.19 15.73
C LEU A 75 4.88 11.58 16.68
N GLY A 76 4.77 10.26 16.73
CA GLY A 76 3.68 9.56 17.42
C GLY A 76 2.37 9.61 16.63
N LYS A 77 1.23 9.55 17.33
CA LYS A 77 -0.11 9.50 16.72
C LYS A 77 -0.46 10.79 15.99
N PHE A 78 -1.25 10.65 14.93
CA PHE A 78 -1.77 11.79 14.19
C PHE A 78 -3.14 12.23 14.72
N GLY A 79 -3.47 13.50 14.50
CA GLY A 79 -4.79 14.04 14.82
C GLY A 79 -5.87 13.47 13.88
N ARG A 80 -7.11 13.41 14.35
CA ARG A 80 -8.23 12.77 13.62
C ARG A 80 -8.43 13.31 12.21
N GLU A 81 -8.43 14.64 12.04
CA GLU A 81 -8.56 15.28 10.73
C GLU A 81 -7.40 14.93 9.79
N VAL A 82 -6.19 14.75 10.33
CA VAL A 82 -5.03 14.32 9.54
C VAL A 82 -5.19 12.86 9.11
N VAL A 83 -5.60 11.97 10.02
CA VAL A 83 -5.86 10.57 9.69
C VAL A 83 -6.96 10.46 8.64
N LYS A 84 -8.05 11.21 8.79
CA LYS A 84 -9.15 11.27 7.82
C LYS A 84 -8.65 11.71 6.45
N SER A 85 -7.92 12.84 6.39
CA SER A 85 -7.37 13.36 5.13
C SER A 85 -6.41 12.38 4.45
N PHE A 86 -5.48 11.78 5.19
CA PHE A 86 -4.53 10.80 4.64
C PHE A 86 -5.25 9.55 4.15
N THR A 87 -6.22 9.05 4.92
CA THR A 87 -7.02 7.87 4.55
C THR A 87 -7.78 8.12 3.26
N GLN A 88 -8.40 9.29 3.11
CA GLN A 88 -9.14 9.65 1.90
C GLN A 88 -8.22 9.63 0.66
N GLN A 89 -7.05 10.24 0.77
CA GLN A 89 -6.06 10.25 -0.32
C GLN A 89 -5.59 8.84 -0.72
N VAL A 90 -5.38 7.95 0.26
CA VAL A 90 -5.01 6.56 -0.01
C VAL A 90 -6.18 5.79 -0.65
N VAL A 91 -7.42 6.05 -0.23
CA VAL A 91 -8.62 5.49 -0.87
C VAL A 91 -8.76 5.95 -2.32
N GLU A 92 -8.51 7.22 -2.61
CA GLU A 92 -8.52 7.76 -3.98
C GLU A 92 -7.45 7.09 -4.86
N GLY A 93 -6.22 6.94 -4.35
CA GLY A 93 -5.15 6.21 -5.05
C GLY A 93 -5.47 4.72 -5.27
N LEU A 94 -6.03 4.04 -4.27
CA LEU A 94 -6.45 2.63 -4.41
C LEU A 94 -7.61 2.45 -5.39
N GLU A 95 -8.57 3.36 -5.40
CA GLU A 95 -9.67 3.31 -6.38
C GLU A 95 -9.14 3.46 -7.80
N TYR A 96 -8.20 4.38 -8.01
CA TYR A 96 -7.50 4.50 -9.27
C TYR A 96 -6.83 3.17 -9.67
N LEU A 97 -6.06 2.55 -8.77
CA LEU A 97 -5.39 1.26 -9.04
C LEU A 97 -6.38 0.14 -9.40
N HIS A 98 -7.45 0.00 -8.61
CA HIS A 98 -8.46 -1.03 -8.81
C HIS A 98 -9.20 -0.84 -10.13
N ASN A 99 -9.48 0.41 -10.53
CA ASN A 99 -10.06 0.72 -11.84
C ASN A 99 -9.13 0.38 -13.01
N HIS A 100 -7.80 0.38 -12.79
CA HIS A 100 -6.80 -0.08 -13.76
C HIS A 100 -6.52 -1.60 -13.67
N GLY A 101 -7.30 -2.34 -12.88
CA GLY A 101 -7.15 -3.79 -12.72
C GLY A 101 -5.92 -4.20 -11.91
N ILE A 102 -5.39 -3.29 -11.07
CA ILE A 102 -4.19 -3.50 -10.26
C ILE A 102 -4.59 -3.63 -8.79
N MET A 103 -4.15 -4.71 -8.16
CA MET A 103 -4.19 -4.87 -6.70
C MET A 103 -2.79 -4.61 -6.14
N HIS A 104 -2.70 -3.81 -5.09
CA HIS A 104 -1.41 -3.43 -4.51
C HIS A 104 -0.74 -4.60 -3.79
N CYS A 105 -1.51 -5.34 -2.98
CA CYS A 105 -1.12 -6.53 -2.21
C CYS A 105 -0.10 -6.33 -1.08
N ASP A 106 0.65 -5.22 -1.02
CA ASP A 106 1.54 -4.88 0.12
C ASP A 106 1.27 -3.50 0.73
N LEU A 107 0.00 -3.12 0.86
CA LEU A 107 -0.30 -1.79 1.41
C LEU A 107 -0.02 -1.75 2.91
N LYS A 108 0.89 -0.87 3.33
CA LYS A 108 1.31 -0.68 4.73
C LYS A 108 1.84 0.74 4.95
N ALA A 109 2.03 1.14 6.20
CA ALA A 109 2.50 2.49 6.53
C ALA A 109 3.90 2.83 5.97
N ASP A 110 4.76 1.84 5.73
CA ASP A 110 6.07 2.06 5.08
C ASP A 110 5.97 2.25 3.56
N ASN A 111 4.83 1.89 2.95
CA ASN A 111 4.58 1.95 1.51
C ASN A 111 3.67 3.15 1.13
N ILE A 112 3.35 4.01 2.10
CA ILE A 112 2.62 5.26 1.87
C ILE A 112 3.54 6.40 2.27
N PHE A 113 3.92 7.22 1.30
CA PHE A 113 4.82 8.35 1.51
C PHE A 113 4.03 9.63 1.69
N LEU A 114 4.54 10.53 2.51
CA LEU A 114 3.98 11.85 2.77
C LEU A 114 4.88 12.91 2.15
N ASP A 115 4.32 13.81 1.36
CA ASP A 115 5.02 15.00 0.92
C ASP A 115 4.90 16.14 1.98
N PRO A 116 5.78 17.15 1.95
CA PRO A 116 5.69 18.29 2.87
C PRO A 116 4.42 19.15 2.74
N SER A 117 3.65 19.00 1.66
CA SER A 117 2.38 19.70 1.44
C SER A 117 1.17 18.95 1.99
N GLY A 118 1.36 17.74 2.52
CA GLY A 118 0.30 16.90 3.08
C GLY A 118 -0.28 15.87 2.10
N ILE A 119 0.36 15.68 0.93
CA ILE A 119 -0.07 14.72 -0.09
C ILE A 119 0.48 13.33 0.24
N CYS A 120 -0.41 12.33 0.31
CA CYS A 120 -0.05 10.92 0.47
C CYS A 120 0.14 10.26 -0.90
N LYS A 121 1.19 9.46 -1.06
CA LYS A 121 1.51 8.72 -2.28
C LYS A 121 1.77 7.24 -1.98
N ILE A 122 1.02 6.35 -2.64
CA ILE A 122 1.22 4.91 -2.58
C ILE A 122 2.45 4.52 -3.40
N SER A 123 3.30 3.67 -2.83
CA SER A 123 4.58 3.22 -3.40
C SER A 123 4.75 1.71 -3.20
N ASP A 124 5.79 1.16 -3.80
CA ASP A 124 6.24 -0.24 -3.66
C ASP A 124 5.28 -1.29 -4.24
N PHE A 125 5.35 -1.42 -5.57
CA PHE A 125 4.48 -2.31 -6.36
C PHE A 125 5.13 -3.66 -6.67
N GLY A 126 6.21 -4.01 -5.97
CA GLY A 126 7.02 -5.21 -6.24
C GLY A 126 6.24 -6.54 -6.16
N ILE A 127 5.13 -6.59 -5.42
CA ILE A 127 4.26 -7.76 -5.35
C ILE A 127 2.82 -7.49 -5.84
N SER A 128 2.61 -6.36 -6.51
CA SER A 128 1.32 -6.01 -7.07
C SER A 128 0.89 -6.99 -8.15
N LYS A 129 -0.43 -7.15 -8.30
CA LYS A 129 -1.02 -8.09 -9.27
C LYS A 129 -1.88 -7.33 -10.26
N ARG A 130 -1.52 -7.41 -11.54
CA ARG A 130 -2.32 -6.89 -12.65
C ARG A 130 -3.18 -8.02 -13.21
N ASN A 131 -4.49 -7.81 -13.28
CA ASN A 131 -5.40 -8.74 -13.93
C ASN A 131 -6.00 -8.09 -15.17
N VAL A 132 -5.73 -8.69 -16.33
CA VAL A 132 -6.23 -8.21 -17.64
C VAL A 132 -7.73 -8.50 -17.83
N LEU A 133 -8.31 -9.34 -16.97
CA LEU A 133 -9.72 -9.73 -17.01
C LEU A 133 -10.49 -9.14 -15.82
N HIS A 134 -11.40 -8.21 -16.12
CA HIS A 134 -12.31 -7.57 -15.17
C HIS A 134 -13.45 -8.53 -14.78
N ASN A 135 -13.11 -9.66 -14.16
CA ASN A 135 -14.09 -10.67 -13.75
C ASN A 135 -14.57 -10.45 -12.31
N SER A 136 -15.74 -10.94 -11.92
CA SER A 136 -16.32 -10.74 -10.58
C SER A 136 -15.41 -11.22 -9.43
N MET A 137 -14.54 -12.20 -9.71
CA MET A 137 -13.51 -12.68 -8.78
C MET A 137 -12.43 -11.63 -8.47
N HIS A 138 -12.20 -10.67 -9.38
CA HIS A 138 -11.26 -9.57 -9.17
C HIS A 138 -11.74 -8.62 -8.07
N GLY A 139 -13.01 -8.22 -8.08
CA GLY A 139 -13.60 -7.40 -7.02
C GLY A 139 -13.68 -8.11 -5.67
N TYR A 140 -13.63 -9.45 -5.64
CA TYR A 140 -13.46 -10.23 -4.42
C TYR A 140 -12.00 -10.21 -3.94
N ASN A 141 -11.04 -10.43 -4.83
CA ASN A 141 -9.62 -10.44 -4.50
C ASN A 141 -9.07 -9.05 -4.12
N ALA A 142 -9.59 -7.98 -4.74
CA ALA A 142 -9.18 -6.60 -4.47
C ALA A 142 -9.53 -6.15 -3.04
N LYS A 143 -10.45 -6.85 -2.37
CA LYS A 143 -10.78 -6.60 -0.95
C LYS A 143 -9.64 -6.94 -0.01
N ILE A 144 -8.61 -7.67 -0.46
CA ILE A 144 -7.37 -7.84 0.32
C ILE A 144 -6.74 -6.47 0.60
N ASP A 145 -6.69 -5.57 -0.38
CA ASP A 145 -6.13 -4.22 -0.18
C ASP A 145 -6.95 -3.40 0.83
N ILE A 146 -8.24 -3.71 1.00
CA ILE A 146 -9.12 -3.02 1.94
C ILE A 146 -8.83 -3.42 3.39
N TRP A 147 -8.45 -4.68 3.62
CA TRP A 147 -7.91 -5.10 4.92
C TRP A 147 -6.56 -4.45 5.18
N SER A 148 -5.68 -4.50 4.18
CA SER A 148 -4.36 -3.89 4.26
C SER A 148 -4.43 -2.39 4.48
N LEU A 149 -5.43 -1.68 3.94
CA LEU A 149 -5.70 -0.25 4.18
C LEU A 149 -6.05 0.03 5.64
N GLY A 150 -6.79 -0.85 6.31
CA GLY A 150 -7.10 -0.68 7.73
C GLY A 150 -5.84 -0.61 8.58
N CYS A 151 -4.78 -1.34 8.21
CA CYS A 151 -3.55 -1.48 8.99
C CYS A 151 -2.82 -0.13 9.23
N PRO A 152 -2.42 0.65 8.19
CA PRO A 152 -1.81 1.96 8.40
C PRO A 152 -2.75 2.94 9.10
N VAL A 153 -4.07 2.84 8.89
CA VAL A 153 -5.04 3.69 9.60
C VAL A 153 -5.06 3.41 11.10
N LEU A 154 -5.03 2.13 11.49
CA LEU A 154 -4.87 1.74 12.89
C LEU A 154 -3.55 2.24 13.47
N GLU A 155 -2.43 2.11 12.75
CA GLU A 155 -1.13 2.62 13.19
C GLU A 155 -1.17 4.14 13.41
N MET A 156 -1.86 4.89 12.56
CA MET A 156 -2.00 6.34 12.68
C MET A 156 -2.83 6.76 13.90
N TRP A 157 -3.93 6.05 14.20
CA TRP A 157 -4.71 6.28 15.42
C TRP A 157 -3.94 5.91 16.69
N ALA A 158 -3.21 4.79 16.66
CA ALA A 158 -2.44 4.29 17.81
C ALA A 158 -1.12 5.04 18.03
N GLY A 159 -0.58 5.69 17.00
CA GLY A 159 0.74 6.33 17.00
C GLY A 159 1.92 5.38 17.10
N ARG A 160 1.68 4.10 16.86
CA ARG A 160 2.66 3.02 16.98
C ARG A 160 2.22 1.84 16.10
N ARG A 161 3.09 0.83 16.01
CA ARG A 161 2.75 -0.48 15.48
C ARG A 161 2.30 -1.41 16.60
N PRO A 162 0.99 -1.53 16.89
CA PRO A 162 0.48 -2.48 17.86
C PRO A 162 0.67 -3.94 17.41
N TRP A 163 0.73 -4.20 16.11
CA TRP A 163 0.98 -5.51 15.52
C TRP A 163 2.05 -5.41 14.45
N ASN A 164 2.80 -6.50 14.25
CA ASN A 164 3.58 -6.63 13.04
C ASN A 164 2.66 -7.10 11.87
N GLN A 165 3.15 -7.00 10.63
CA GLN A 165 2.36 -7.34 9.44
C GLN A 165 2.00 -8.83 9.40
N GLU A 166 2.87 -9.71 9.90
CA GLU A 166 2.64 -11.16 9.96
C GLU A 166 1.48 -11.49 10.91
N ASP A 167 1.40 -10.80 12.06
CA ASP A 167 0.31 -10.95 13.04
C ASP A 167 -1.03 -10.55 12.42
N LEU A 168 -1.09 -9.43 11.68
CA LEU A 168 -2.32 -8.95 11.05
C LEU A 168 -2.80 -9.87 9.93
N VAL A 169 -1.87 -10.45 9.16
CA VAL A 169 -2.17 -11.47 8.16
C VAL A 169 -2.66 -12.75 8.84
N ALA A 170 -2.00 -13.19 9.90
CA ALA A 170 -2.38 -14.37 10.67
C ALA A 170 -3.76 -14.21 11.34
N LEU A 171 -4.09 -13.03 11.85
CA LEU A 171 -5.41 -12.70 12.39
C LEU A 171 -6.49 -12.82 11.32
N GLY A 172 -6.28 -12.22 10.15
CA GLY A 172 -7.21 -12.35 9.02
C GLY A 172 -7.42 -13.81 8.61
N ALA A 173 -6.33 -14.59 8.50
CA ALA A 173 -6.38 -16.01 8.19
C ALA A 173 -7.10 -16.84 9.28
N SER A 174 -6.97 -16.41 10.54
CA SER A 174 -7.62 -17.02 11.70
C SER A 174 -9.05 -16.53 11.94
N ARG A 175 -9.60 -15.71 11.03
CA ARG A 175 -10.94 -15.12 11.15
C ARG A 175 -11.11 -14.27 12.41
N LEU A 176 -10.07 -13.50 12.75
CA LEU A 176 -10.05 -12.59 13.88
C LEU A 176 -9.75 -11.17 13.39
N ALA A 177 -10.45 -10.18 13.94
CA ALA A 177 -10.13 -8.78 13.73
C ALA A 177 -9.06 -8.30 14.73
N PRO A 178 -8.23 -7.31 14.37
CA PRO A 178 -7.28 -6.70 15.31
C PRO A 178 -8.01 -6.08 16.52
N ILE A 179 -7.47 -6.30 17.72
CA ILE A 179 -8.05 -5.79 18.97
C ILE A 179 -7.55 -4.37 19.24
N MET A 180 -8.42 -3.36 19.15
CA MET A 180 -7.98 -1.98 19.39
C MET A 180 -7.28 -1.83 20.75
N PRO A 181 -6.09 -1.19 20.81
CA PRO A 181 -5.46 -0.88 22.09
C PRO A 181 -6.37 0.02 22.95
N ASP A 182 -6.39 -0.21 24.26
CA ASP A 182 -7.31 0.48 25.20
C ASP A 182 -7.18 2.01 25.21
N ASP A 183 -6.01 2.54 24.81
CA ASP A 183 -5.73 3.97 24.71
C ASP A 183 -6.19 4.62 23.39
N VAL A 184 -6.73 3.82 22.46
CA VAL A 184 -7.27 4.29 21.18
C VAL A 184 -8.79 4.40 21.27
N VAL A 185 -9.27 5.64 21.35
CA VAL A 185 -10.71 5.95 21.36
C VAL A 185 -11.14 6.39 19.97
N LEU A 186 -12.02 5.62 19.35
CA LEU A 186 -12.63 5.91 18.06
C LEU A 186 -14.03 6.51 18.25
N ASP A 187 -14.41 7.48 17.41
CA ASP A 187 -15.82 7.83 17.26
C ASP A 187 -16.59 6.80 16.40
N GLU A 188 -17.89 7.03 16.23
CA GLU A 188 -18.78 6.17 15.46
C GLU A 188 -18.35 6.05 13.99
N ILE A 189 -17.86 7.14 13.39
CA ILE A 189 -17.42 7.17 12.00
C ILE A 189 -16.16 6.33 11.88
N GLU A 190 -15.14 6.62 12.69
CA GLU A 190 -13.85 5.93 12.78
C GLU A 190 -14.02 4.42 13.01
N ASP A 191 -14.88 4.03 13.95
CA ASP A 191 -15.17 2.63 14.21
C ASP A 191 -15.91 1.96 13.06
N ASP A 192 -16.79 2.68 12.34
CA ASP A 192 -17.46 2.15 11.16
C ASP A 192 -16.47 1.79 10.04
N PHE A 193 -15.51 2.66 9.75
CA PHE A 193 -14.45 2.33 8.79
C PHE A 193 -13.60 1.15 9.24
N ARG A 194 -13.20 1.13 10.52
CA ARG A 194 -12.46 0.00 11.09
C ARG A 194 -13.22 -1.31 10.87
N ARG A 195 -14.51 -1.34 11.19
CA ARG A 195 -15.37 -2.53 11.01
C ARG A 195 -15.48 -2.94 9.54
N ASN A 196 -15.57 -1.98 8.63
CA ASN A 196 -15.59 -2.27 7.20
C ASN A 196 -14.25 -2.85 6.73
N CYS A 197 -13.10 -2.26 7.08
CA CYS A 197 -11.77 -2.78 6.72
C CYS A 197 -11.51 -4.19 7.26
N PHE A 198 -11.85 -4.43 8.53
CA PHE A 198 -11.59 -5.69 9.22
C PHE A 198 -12.79 -6.64 9.26
N ALA A 199 -13.74 -6.48 8.35
CA ALA A 199 -14.77 -7.49 8.12
C ALA A 199 -14.09 -8.84 7.79
N ILE A 200 -14.40 -9.85 8.59
CA ILE A 200 -13.73 -11.16 8.53
C ILE A 200 -14.06 -11.89 7.23
N ASP A 201 -15.35 -11.90 6.84
CA ASP A 201 -15.75 -12.40 5.54
C ASP A 201 -15.42 -11.35 4.47
N PRO A 202 -14.58 -11.66 3.47
CA PRO A 202 -14.34 -10.74 2.38
C PRO A 202 -15.62 -10.36 1.62
N ALA A 203 -16.69 -11.15 1.65
CA ALA A 203 -17.97 -10.78 1.03
C ALA A 203 -18.64 -9.59 1.73
N ASP A 204 -18.42 -9.43 3.04
CA ASP A 204 -18.98 -8.35 3.86
C ASP A 204 -18.12 -7.08 3.81
N ARG A 205 -16.87 -7.20 3.36
CA ARG A 205 -15.95 -6.06 3.24
C ARG A 205 -16.35 -5.20 2.06
N LEU A 206 -16.43 -3.89 2.28
CA LEU A 206 -16.67 -2.94 1.19
C LEU A 206 -15.53 -2.94 0.17
N THR A 207 -15.86 -2.64 -1.08
CA THR A 207 -14.88 -2.29 -2.10
C THR A 207 -14.35 -0.87 -1.87
N VAL A 208 -13.21 -0.53 -2.47
CA VAL A 208 -12.67 0.84 -2.37
C VAL A 208 -13.64 1.89 -2.90
N ALA A 209 -14.37 1.59 -3.98
CA ALA A 209 -15.36 2.48 -4.58
C ALA A 209 -16.58 2.68 -3.68
N GLU A 210 -16.95 1.68 -2.86
CA GLU A 210 -18.00 1.81 -1.85
C GLU A 210 -17.51 2.63 -0.66
N LEU A 211 -16.29 2.36 -0.16
CA LEU A 211 -15.66 3.16 0.90
C LEU A 211 -15.57 4.64 0.52
N HIS A 212 -15.13 4.94 -0.70
CA HIS A 212 -15.03 6.31 -1.18
C HIS A 212 -16.39 7.03 -1.25
N LYS A 213 -17.51 6.29 -1.39
CA LYS A 213 -18.85 6.89 -1.43
C LYS A 213 -19.43 7.20 -0.05
N ILE A 214 -18.82 6.73 1.04
CA ILE A 214 -19.33 6.96 2.37
C ILE A 214 -19.19 8.45 2.71
N LYS A 215 -20.32 9.16 2.77
CA LYS A 215 -20.35 10.62 2.97
C LYS A 215 -19.81 11.07 4.32
N SER A 216 -19.91 10.26 5.36
CA SER A 216 -19.34 10.58 6.69
C SER A 216 -17.81 10.66 6.66
N TRP A 217 -17.18 10.04 5.65
CA TRP A 217 -15.74 10.02 5.45
C TRP A 217 -15.23 11.09 4.47
N LYS A 218 -16.13 11.84 3.81
CA LYS A 218 -15.80 13.06 3.07
C LYS A 218 -15.83 14.29 3.95
#